data_AF-A0A2P6W2C2-F1
#
_entry.id   AF-A0A2P6W2C2-F1
#
_cell.length_a   1.000
_cell.length_b   1.000
_cell.length_c   1.000
_cell.angle_alpha   90.00
_cell.angle_beta   90.00
_cell.angle_gamma   90.00
#
_symmetry.space_group_name_H-M   'P 1'
#
loop_
_entity.id
_entity.type
_entity.pdbx_description
1 polymer ?
#
loop_
_entity_poly.entity_id
_entity_poly.type
_entity_poly.pdbx_seq_one_letter_code
_entity_poly.pdbx_strand_id
1 'polypeptide(L)'
;MESIIEKLNSIKGIKNVRKLGADQLEINLFSKKVPGREAEKINGNLKKISQKISSKLSEQSGIQNWEWVQKPSNVYDQTPIETEKVTDRKKVGHKPAKYLIFVRKS
;
A
#
# COMPACT_ATOMS: atom_id res chain seq x y z
N MET A 1 -18.27 -8.13 -4.52
CA MET A 1 -17.13 -7.26 -4.10
C MET A 1 -16.74 -7.50 -2.66
N GLU A 2 -17.70 -7.76 -1.79
CA GLU A 2 -17.48 -8.09 -0.37
C GLU A 2 -16.53 -9.28 -0.18
N SER A 3 -16.71 -10.37 -0.95
CA SER A 3 -15.79 -11.52 -0.91
C SER A 3 -14.31 -11.13 -1.18
N ILE A 4 -14.05 -10.17 -2.07
CA ILE A 4 -12.68 -9.67 -2.34
C ILE A 4 -12.16 -8.90 -1.12
N ILE A 5 -13.01 -8.04 -0.54
CA ILE A 5 -12.68 -7.24 0.64
C ILE A 5 -12.32 -8.15 1.82
N GLU A 6 -13.10 -9.20 2.08
CA GLU A 6 -12.82 -10.17 3.13
C GLU A 6 -11.50 -10.92 2.90
N LYS A 7 -11.28 -11.42 1.67
CA LYS A 7 -10.03 -12.10 1.31
C LYS A 7 -8.82 -11.18 1.49
N LEU A 8 -8.90 -9.93 1.07
CA LEU A 8 -7.81 -8.96 1.25
C LEU A 8 -7.63 -8.59 2.73
N ASN A 9 -8.71 -8.39 3.49
CA ASN A 9 -8.64 -8.13 4.94
C ASN A 9 -7.92 -9.25 5.71
N SER A 10 -7.97 -10.50 5.23
CA SER A 10 -7.27 -11.62 5.86
C SER A 10 -5.73 -11.57 5.73
N ILE A 11 -5.18 -10.70 4.87
CA ILE A 11 -3.74 -10.62 4.62
C ILE A 11 -3.03 -9.93 5.80
N LYS A 12 -2.12 -10.66 6.45
CA LYS A 12 -1.24 -10.11 7.51
C LYS A 12 -0.51 -8.84 7.04
N GLY A 13 -0.72 -7.74 7.75
CA GLY A 13 -0.16 -6.41 7.46
C GLY A 13 -1.18 -5.42 6.87
N ILE A 14 -2.36 -5.89 6.48
CA ILE A 14 -3.50 -5.07 6.10
C ILE A 14 -4.35 -4.80 7.34
N LYS A 15 -4.64 -3.53 7.59
CA LYS A 15 -5.47 -3.08 8.71
C LYS A 15 -6.95 -3.20 8.36
N ASN A 16 -7.33 -2.67 7.21
CA ASN A 16 -8.65 -2.85 6.64
C ASN A 16 -8.64 -2.59 5.14
N VAL A 17 -9.72 -3.02 4.48
CA VAL A 17 -10.02 -2.74 3.08
C VAL A 17 -11.38 -2.09 3.01
N ARG A 18 -11.45 -0.96 2.31
CA ARG A 18 -12.65 -0.14 2.15
C ARG A 18 -12.98 -0.03 0.68
N LYS A 19 -14.28 -0.02 0.37
CA LYS A 19 -14.77 0.29 -0.96
C LYS A 19 -14.86 1.81 -1.10
N LEU A 20 -14.22 2.39 -2.11
CA LEU A 20 -14.33 3.82 -2.42
C LEU A 20 -15.34 4.10 -3.53
N GLY A 21 -15.56 3.13 -4.42
CA GLY A 21 -16.51 3.24 -5.52
C GLY A 21 -16.94 1.86 -6.02
N ALA A 22 -17.70 1.80 -7.12
CA ALA A 22 -18.18 0.54 -7.68
C ALA A 22 -17.06 -0.48 -7.95
N ASP A 23 -15.90 0.03 -8.38
CA ASP A 23 -14.75 -0.74 -8.84
C ASP A 23 -13.42 -0.31 -8.20
N GLN A 24 -13.46 0.44 -7.09
CA GLN A 24 -12.25 0.89 -6.38
C GLN A 24 -12.21 0.40 -4.95
N LEU A 25 -11.06 -0.15 -4.55
CA LEU A 25 -10.78 -0.59 -3.18
C LEU A 25 -9.55 0.13 -2.64
N GLU A 26 -9.70 0.70 -1.44
CA GLU A 26 -8.62 1.23 -0.63
C GLU A 26 -8.19 0.17 0.38
N ILE A 27 -6.91 -0.17 0.38
CA ILE A 27 -6.30 -1.15 1.29
C ILE A 27 -5.41 -0.38 2.25
N ASN A 28 -5.90 -0.14 3.46
CA ASN A 28 -5.13 0.53 4.50
C ASN A 28 -4.23 -0.48 5.20
N LEU A 29 -2.96 -0.12 5.36
CA LEU A 29 -1.98 -0.98 6.01
C LEU A 29 -1.90 -0.66 7.49
N PHE A 30 -1.41 -1.61 8.29
CA PHE A 30 -1.01 -1.28 9.65
C PHE A 30 0.17 -0.32 9.58
N SER A 31 -0.05 0.93 9.97
CA SER A 31 0.98 1.96 10.00
C SER A 31 0.97 2.72 11.32
N LYS A 32 2.10 3.34 11.64
CA LYS A 32 2.23 4.31 12.72
C LYS A 32 2.78 5.61 12.13
N LYS A 33 2.20 6.74 12.51
CA LYS A 33 2.74 8.05 12.14
C LYS A 33 4.17 8.21 12.66
N VAL A 34 5.03 8.80 11.86
CA VAL A 34 6.36 9.20 12.31
C VAL A 34 6.23 10.59 12.95
N PRO A 35 6.58 10.77 14.25
CA PRO A 35 6.49 12.06 14.91
C PRO A 35 7.24 13.15 14.15
N GLY A 36 6.61 14.32 13.98
CA GLY A 36 7.21 15.47 13.29
C GLY A 36 7.38 15.32 11.77
N ARG A 37 6.77 14.30 11.14
CA ARG A 37 6.87 14.05 9.69
C ARG A 37 5.51 13.67 9.10
N GLU A 38 5.36 13.89 7.80
CA GLU A 38 4.17 13.45 7.06
C GLU A 38 4.19 11.96 6.68
N ALA A 39 5.30 11.26 6.96
CA ALA A 39 5.49 9.86 6.62
C ALA A 39 4.93 8.91 7.68
N GLU A 40 4.62 7.70 7.25
CA GLU A 40 4.15 6.64 8.13
C GLU A 40 5.05 5.40 8.06
N LYS A 41 5.31 4.79 9.21
CA LYS A 41 6.04 3.52 9.31
C LYS A 41 5.04 2.37 9.17
N ILE A 42 5.11 1.69 8.04
CA ILE A 42 4.27 0.52 7.74
C ILE A 42 4.82 -0.70 8.48
N ASN A 43 3.94 -1.39 9.19
CA ASN A 43 4.25 -2.62 9.91
C ASN A 43 4.04 -3.82 8.99
N GLY A 44 5.15 -4.29 8.42
CA GLY A 44 5.15 -5.45 7.52
C GLY A 44 6.04 -5.22 6.31
N ASN A 45 6.23 -6.30 5.53
CA ASN A 45 7.03 -6.24 4.31
C ASN A 45 6.12 -5.90 3.12
N LEU A 46 6.28 -4.70 2.56
CA LEU A 46 5.48 -4.23 1.42
C LEU A 46 5.52 -5.18 0.23
N LYS A 47 6.69 -5.71 -0.13
CA LYS A 47 6.85 -6.64 -1.25
C LYS A 47 5.99 -7.89 -1.05
N LYS A 48 6.03 -8.46 0.16
CA LYS A 48 5.19 -9.63 0.51
C LYS A 48 3.70 -9.28 0.50
N ILE A 49 3.32 -8.11 1.00
CA ILE A 49 1.93 -7.66 1.01
C ILE A 49 1.41 -7.46 -0.42
N SER A 50 2.17 -6.74 -1.28
CA SER A 50 1.79 -6.54 -2.69
C SER A 50 1.62 -7.87 -3.41
N GLN A 51 2.55 -8.81 -3.23
CA GLN A 51 2.47 -10.12 -3.88
C GLN A 51 1.23 -10.91 -3.45
N LYS A 52 0.88 -10.87 -2.14
CA LYS A 52 -0.32 -11.53 -1.63
C LYS A 52 -1.62 -10.90 -2.16
N ILE A 53 -1.66 -9.57 -2.25
CA ILE A 53 -2.80 -8.87 -2.84
C ILE A 53 -2.96 -9.29 -4.31
N SER A 54 -1.86 -9.27 -5.08
CA SER A 54 -1.89 -9.71 -6.49
C SER A 54 -2.41 -11.14 -6.63
N SER A 55 -1.87 -12.09 -5.86
CA SER A 55 -2.31 -13.49 -5.95
C SER A 55 -3.78 -13.64 -5.57
N LYS A 56 -4.27 -12.96 -4.53
CA LYS A 56 -5.69 -13.03 -4.13
C LYS A 56 -6.64 -12.43 -5.16
N LEU A 57 -6.23 -11.37 -5.85
CA LEU A 57 -7.03 -10.78 -6.94
C LEU A 57 -7.03 -11.68 -8.18
N SER A 58 -5.88 -12.24 -8.54
CA SER A 58 -5.78 -13.17 -9.68
C SER A 58 -6.48 -14.51 -9.45
N GLU A 59 -6.56 -15.00 -8.21
CA GLU A 59 -7.29 -16.22 -7.83
C GLU A 59 -8.81 -16.04 -7.78
N GLN A 60 -9.32 -14.80 -7.86
CA GLN A 60 -10.74 -14.52 -7.63
C GLN A 60 -11.56 -14.67 -8.92
N SER A 61 -12.48 -15.63 -8.90
CA SER A 61 -13.52 -15.77 -9.92
C SER A 61 -14.38 -14.50 -10.00
N GLY A 62 -14.61 -13.99 -11.22
CA GLY A 62 -15.43 -12.80 -11.47
C GLY A 62 -14.66 -11.47 -11.50
N ILE A 63 -13.33 -11.48 -11.36
CA ILE A 63 -12.49 -10.33 -11.74
C ILE A 63 -12.01 -10.53 -13.17
N GLN A 64 -12.41 -9.64 -14.07
CA GLN A 64 -11.92 -9.63 -15.45
C GLN A 64 -10.51 -9.02 -15.52
N ASN A 65 -10.31 -7.92 -14.79
CA ASN A 65 -9.01 -7.24 -14.71
C ASN A 65 -8.88 -6.46 -13.40
N TRP A 66 -7.65 -6.18 -12.98
CA TRP A 66 -7.38 -5.30 -11.86
C TRP A 66 -6.05 -4.56 -12.05
N GLU A 67 -5.93 -3.38 -11.44
CA GLU A 67 -4.76 -2.52 -11.59
C GLU A 67 -4.43 -1.78 -10.29
N TRP A 68 -3.14 -1.46 -10.13
CA TRP A 68 -2.67 -0.62 -9.04
C TRP A 68 -2.84 0.85 -9.42
N VAL A 69 -3.72 1.55 -8.73
CA VAL A 69 -3.89 3.00 -8.89
C VAL A 69 -2.88 3.74 -8.02
N GLN A 70 -2.61 3.24 -6.81
CA GLN A 70 -1.65 3.84 -5.88
C GLN A 70 -0.95 2.78 -5.04
N LYS A 71 0.36 2.96 -4.83
CA LYS A 71 1.17 2.14 -3.93
C LYS A 71 1.85 3.01 -2.87
N PRO A 72 2.18 2.47 -1.69
CA PRO A 72 3.04 3.14 -0.75
C PRO A 72 4.42 3.38 -1.35
N SER A 73 4.85 4.63 -1.33
CA SER A 73 6.18 5.05 -1.80
C SER A 73 7.07 5.43 -0.62
N ASN A 74 8.38 5.18 -0.73
CA ASN A 74 9.33 5.57 0.30
C ASN A 74 9.37 7.10 0.46
N VAL A 75 9.36 7.56 1.71
CA VAL A 75 9.68 8.95 2.04
C VAL A 75 11.06 8.97 2.69
N TYR A 76 11.91 9.86 2.20
CA TYR A 76 13.28 10.05 2.65
C TYR A 76 13.40 11.33 3.48
N ASP A 77 14.42 11.38 4.33
CA ASP A 77 14.72 12.59 5.08
C ASP A 77 15.21 13.70 4.14
N GLN A 78 14.94 14.96 4.49
CA GLN A 78 15.50 16.11 3.80
C GLN A 78 16.92 16.31 4.31
N THR A 79 17.91 15.94 3.51
CA THR A 79 19.30 16.29 3.77
C THR A 79 19.53 17.77 3.44
N PRO A 80 20.08 18.59 4.35
CA PRO A 80 20.58 19.92 4.00
C PRO A 80 21.66 19.76 2.91
N ILE A 81 21.55 20.55 1.86
CA ILE A 81 22.45 20.53 0.71
C ILE A 81 23.67 21.38 1.08
N GLU A 82 24.53 20.86 1.94
CA GLU A 82 25.87 21.39 2.10
C GLU A 82 26.86 20.25 2.01
N THR A 83 27.64 20.30 0.92
CA THR A 83 28.95 19.66 0.74
C THR A 83 29.03 18.12 0.73
N GLU A 84 29.49 17.62 -0.42
CA GLU A 84 30.14 16.33 -0.64
C GLU A 84 29.28 15.05 -0.63
N LYS A 85 29.19 14.43 -1.82
CA LYS A 85 28.82 13.02 -2.09
C LYS A 85 27.57 12.51 -1.37
N VAL A 86 26.42 12.66 -2.04
CA VAL A 86 25.13 12.09 -1.64
C VAL A 86 25.17 10.56 -1.70
N THR A 87 25.44 9.88 -0.57
CA THR A 87 25.44 8.40 -0.56
C THR A 87 24.37 7.72 0.29
N ASP A 88 23.73 8.36 1.28
CA ASP A 88 22.75 7.63 2.12
C ASP A 88 21.56 8.49 2.56
N ARG A 89 20.54 8.60 1.70
CA ARG A 89 19.24 9.13 2.11
C ARG A 89 18.59 8.14 3.09
N LYS A 90 18.50 8.49 4.37
CA LYS A 90 17.81 7.67 5.37
C LYS A 90 16.31 7.64 5.07
N LYS A 91 15.77 6.43 4.89
CA LYS A 91 14.34 6.19 4.72
C LYS A 91 13.61 6.46 6.04
N VAL A 92 12.66 7.41 6.00
CA VAL A 92 11.86 7.83 7.17
C VAL A 92 10.59 7.00 7.29
N GLY A 93 9.97 6.65 6.16
CA GLY A 93 8.71 5.91 6.17
C GLY A 93 8.13 5.78 4.77
N HIS A 94 6.81 5.81 4.68
CA HIS A 94 6.07 5.75 3.42
C HIS A 94 4.91 6.74 3.41
N LYS A 95 4.55 7.23 2.22
CA LYS A 95 3.35 8.03 2.00
C LYS A 95 2.76 7.71 0.62
N PRO A 96 1.46 7.38 0.52
CA PRO A 96 0.56 7.08 1.65
C PRO A 96 0.81 5.67 2.23
N ALA A 97 0.37 5.39 3.45
CA ALA A 97 0.41 4.03 4.02
C ALA A 97 -0.76 3.13 3.56
N LYS A 98 -1.15 3.24 2.30
CA LYS A 98 -2.27 2.49 1.73
C LYS A 98 -1.99 2.11 0.27
N TYR A 99 -2.66 1.06 -0.19
CA TYR A 99 -2.79 0.80 -1.61
C TYR A 99 -4.17 1.26 -2.09
N LEU A 100 -4.23 1.70 -3.34
CA LEU A 100 -5.47 1.89 -4.06
C LEU A 100 -5.46 0.97 -5.27
N ILE A 101 -6.50 0.16 -5.41
CA ILE A 101 -6.66 -0.74 -6.55
C ILE A 101 -7.98 -0.48 -7.25
N PHE A 102 -7.96 -0.63 -8.55
CA PHE A 102 -9.16 -0.68 -9.37
C PHE A 102 -9.39 -2.14 -9.80
N VAL A 103 -10.64 -2.59 -9.74
CA VAL A 103 -11.04 -3.97 -9.97
C VAL A 103 -12.24 -3.97 -10.92
N ARG A 104 -12.01 -4.39 -12.16
CA ARG A 104 -13.03 -4.58 -13.18
C ARG A 104 -13.63 -5.97 -13.04
N LYS A 105 -14.92 -6.04 -12.75
CA LYS A 105 -15.65 -7.31 -12.67
C LYS A 105 -16.11 -7.74 -14.06
N SER A 106 -16.19 -9.05 -14.25
CA SER A 106 -16.79 -9.67 -15.44
C SER A 106 -18.32 -9.75 -15.31
#